data_AF-M6ZP94-F1
#
_entry.id   AF-M6ZP94-F1
#
_cell.length_a   1.000
_cell.length_b   1.000
_cell.length_c   1.000
_cell.angle_alpha   90.00
_cell.angle_beta   90.00
_cell.angle_gamma   90.00
#
_symmetry.space_group_name_H-M   'P 1'
#
loop_
_entity.id
_entity.type
_entity.pdbx_description
1 polymer ?
#
loop_
_entity_poly.entity_id
_entity_poly.type
_entity_poly.pdbx_seq_one_letter_code
_entity_poly.pdbx_strand_id
1 'polypeptide(L)'
;MNIFKFIESFFIPVFLFLFSTIFSYTLWALIHECVHGNFSNSRNENRFWGRFLCILFGTPFQVVKTAHLVHHKFNRSQGERIEYIEKNAGPILFQKLLYYVRLFMGTYFLEVLGGFLLSLPLSFTSPITEKYFSKFPVYKTFFKQIQKA
;
A
#
# COMPACT_ATOMS: atom_id res chain seq x y z
N MET A 1 -19.85 12.13 -33.36
CA MET A 1 -19.48 12.72 -32.05
C MET A 1 -18.74 14.01 -32.33
N ASN A 2 -19.18 15.16 -31.82
CA ASN A 2 -18.57 16.46 -32.14
C ASN A 2 -17.22 16.59 -31.41
N ILE A 3 -16.20 17.18 -32.06
CA ILE A 3 -14.82 17.20 -31.55
C ILE A 3 -14.71 17.89 -30.19
N PHE A 4 -15.58 18.87 -29.93
CA PHE A 4 -15.72 19.54 -28.64
C PHE A 4 -16.21 18.61 -27.52
N LYS A 5 -17.21 17.75 -27.79
CA LYS A 5 -17.68 16.75 -26.82
C LYS A 5 -16.62 15.68 -26.53
N PHE A 6 -15.80 15.35 -27.54
CA PHE A 6 -14.66 14.47 -27.35
C PHE A 6 -13.60 15.11 -26.45
N ILE A 7 -13.23 16.37 -26.67
CA ILE A 7 -12.27 17.10 -25.81
C ILE A 7 -12.80 17.28 -24.38
N GLU A 8 -14.08 17.65 -24.20
CA GLU A 8 -14.72 17.74 -22.89
C GLU A 8 -14.70 16.40 -22.13
N SER A 9 -14.81 15.27 -22.84
CA SER A 9 -14.77 13.94 -22.22
C SER A 9 -13.43 13.59 -21.57
N PHE A 10 -12.32 14.25 -21.98
CA PHE A 10 -11.01 14.07 -21.35
C PHE A 10 -10.73 15.09 -20.25
N PHE A 11 -11.43 16.23 -20.23
CA PHE A 11 -11.15 17.27 -19.24
C PHE A 11 -11.37 16.77 -17.81
N ILE A 12 -12.50 16.13 -17.53
CA ILE A 12 -12.83 15.61 -16.20
C ILE A 12 -11.82 14.53 -15.75
N PRO A 13 -11.54 13.46 -16.53
CA PRO A 13 -10.54 12.47 -16.16
C PRO A 13 -9.14 13.04 -15.95
N VAL A 14 -8.69 13.96 -16.83
CA VAL A 14 -7.36 14.59 -16.72
C VAL A 14 -7.28 15.45 -15.46
N PHE A 15 -8.32 16.25 -15.19
CA PHE A 15 -8.39 17.05 -13.97
C PHE A 15 -8.35 16.16 -12.72
N LEU A 16 -9.17 15.11 -12.66
CA LEU A 16 -9.20 14.16 -11.56
C LEU A 16 -7.85 13.45 -11.37
N PHE A 17 -7.20 13.07 -12.47
CA PHE A 17 -5.88 12.43 -12.44
C PHE A 17 -4.81 13.37 -11.86
N LEU A 18 -4.74 14.61 -12.35
CA LEU A 18 -3.78 15.60 -11.86
C LEU A 18 -4.04 15.97 -10.39
N PHE A 19 -5.30 16.20 -10.05
CA PHE A 19 -5.72 16.46 -8.67
C PHE A 19 -5.32 15.29 -7.76
N SER A 20 -5.69 14.06 -8.11
CA SER A 20 -5.34 12.87 -7.32
C SER A 20 -3.84 12.67 -7.20
N THR A 21 -3.06 12.97 -8.24
CA THR A 21 -1.59 12.86 -8.21
C THR A 21 -0.98 13.82 -7.20
N ILE A 22 -1.45 15.08 -7.16
CA ILE A 22 -0.92 16.10 -6.25
C ILE A 22 -1.34 15.80 -4.80
N PHE A 23 -2.60 15.45 -4.58
CA PHE A 23 -3.13 15.23 -3.24
C PHE A 23 -2.73 13.88 -2.64
N SER A 24 -2.48 12.86 -3.46
CA SER A 24 -2.10 11.52 -2.98
C SER A 24 -0.80 11.55 -2.17
N TYR A 25 0.21 12.29 -2.61
CA TYR A 25 1.46 12.43 -1.87
C TYR A 25 1.25 13.05 -0.48
N THR A 26 0.51 14.15 -0.41
CA THR A 26 0.21 14.85 0.86
C THR A 26 -0.62 13.97 1.79
N LEU A 27 -1.65 13.30 1.27
CA LEU A 27 -2.45 12.34 2.05
C LEU A 27 -1.57 11.23 2.60
N TRP A 28 -0.69 10.68 1.77
CA TRP A 28 0.21 9.60 2.17
C TRP A 28 1.19 10.05 3.25
N ALA A 29 1.77 11.25 3.15
CA ALA A 29 2.62 11.81 4.18
C ALA A 29 1.89 11.98 5.52
N LEU A 30 0.64 12.45 5.53
CA LEU A 30 -0.13 12.58 6.77
C LEU A 30 -0.52 11.21 7.36
N ILE A 31 -0.86 10.24 6.49
CA ILE A 31 -1.11 8.84 6.91
C ILE A 31 0.15 8.26 7.54
N HIS A 32 1.32 8.49 6.94
CA HIS A 32 2.62 8.06 7.45
C HIS A 32 2.86 8.57 8.87
N GLU A 33 2.65 9.87 9.11
CA GLU A 33 2.78 10.43 10.47
C GLU A 33 1.77 9.81 11.45
N CYS A 34 0.53 9.52 11.02
CA CYS A 34 -0.45 8.80 11.84
C CYS A 34 -0.02 7.36 12.16
N VAL A 35 0.61 6.67 11.21
CA VAL A 35 1.13 5.31 11.39
C VAL A 35 2.26 5.28 12.41
N HIS A 36 3.16 6.27 12.36
CA HIS A 36 4.26 6.41 13.32
C HIS A 36 3.83 6.98 14.67
N GLY A 37 2.68 7.64 14.74
CA GLY A 37 2.20 8.28 15.96
C GLY A 37 2.72 9.72 16.14
N ASN A 38 3.23 10.34 15.07
CA ASN A 38 3.80 11.69 15.07
C ASN A 38 2.79 12.76 14.67
N PHE A 39 1.61 12.40 14.14
CA PHE A 39 0.58 13.35 13.71
C PHE A 39 -0.03 14.11 14.90
N SER A 40 -0.13 13.46 16.06
CA SER A 40 -0.59 14.05 17.32
C SER A 40 0.12 13.41 18.52
N ASN A 41 0.14 14.09 19.67
CA ASN A 41 0.59 13.51 20.94
C ASN A 41 -0.35 12.39 21.46
N SER A 42 -1.60 12.33 20.98
CA SER A 42 -2.58 11.33 21.38
C SER A 42 -2.60 10.13 20.42
N ARG A 43 -2.39 8.92 20.95
CA ARG A 43 -2.47 7.68 20.16
C ARG A 43 -3.86 7.45 19.56
N ASN A 44 -4.90 7.91 20.23
CA ASN A 44 -6.27 7.78 19.76
C ASN A 44 -6.55 8.72 18.58
N GLU A 45 -6.03 9.96 18.64
CA GLU A 45 -6.14 10.92 17.55
C GLU A 45 -5.39 10.45 16.30
N ASN A 46 -4.16 9.95 16.44
CA ASN A 46 -3.42 9.36 15.31
C ASN A 46 -4.21 8.23 14.65
N ARG A 47 -4.85 7.37 15.44
CA ARG A 47 -5.67 6.27 14.91
C ARG A 47 -6.91 6.78 14.20
N PHE A 48 -7.58 7.77 14.76
CA PHE A 48 -8.77 8.38 14.17
C PHE A 48 -8.43 9.05 12.83
N TRP A 49 -7.45 9.96 12.83
CA TRP A 49 -7.04 10.68 11.63
C TRP A 49 -6.42 9.76 10.58
N GLY A 50 -5.64 8.76 11.00
CA GLY A 50 -5.12 7.74 10.09
C GLY A 50 -6.24 7.00 9.36
N ARG A 51 -7.31 6.59 10.06
CA ARG A 51 -8.49 5.98 9.44
C ARG A 51 -9.21 6.94 8.50
N PHE A 52 -9.43 8.18 8.92
CA PHE A 52 -10.11 9.19 8.11
C PHE A 52 -9.36 9.49 6.81
N LEU A 53 -8.05 9.75 6.89
CA LEU A 53 -7.20 10.02 5.74
C LEU A 53 -7.11 8.82 4.79
N CYS A 54 -7.04 7.60 5.34
CA CYS A 54 -7.07 6.38 4.55
C CYS A 54 -8.39 6.17 3.79
N ILE A 55 -9.54 6.60 4.34
CA ILE A 55 -10.81 6.62 3.60
C ILE A 55 -10.71 7.55 2.39
N LEU A 56 -10.16 8.76 2.55
CA LEU A 56 -9.96 9.71 1.45
C LEU A 56 -8.97 9.18 0.41
N PHE A 57 -7.94 8.46 0.86
CA PHE A 57 -6.94 7.85 -0.01
C PHE A 57 -7.43 6.55 -0.68
N GLY A 58 -8.53 5.96 -0.22
CA GLY A 58 -9.09 4.73 -0.78
C GLY A 58 -8.39 3.44 -0.33
N THR A 59 -7.76 3.43 0.85
CA THR A 59 -6.99 2.29 1.37
C THR A 59 -7.42 1.94 2.82
N PRO A 60 -7.29 0.68 3.28
CA PRO A 60 -7.59 0.32 4.67
C PRO A 60 -6.42 0.62 5.62
N PHE A 61 -6.64 1.53 6.57
CA PHE A 61 -5.61 1.99 7.52
C PHE A 61 -4.86 0.87 8.24
N GLN A 62 -5.53 -0.22 8.64
CA GLN A 62 -4.87 -1.29 9.38
C GLN A 62 -3.89 -2.10 8.52
N VAL A 63 -4.19 -2.29 7.23
CA VAL A 63 -3.29 -2.94 6.26
C VAL A 63 -2.06 -2.08 6.07
N VAL A 64 -2.29 -0.82 5.73
CA VAL A 64 -1.27 0.21 5.55
C VAL A 64 -0.34 0.29 6.75
N LYS A 65 -0.90 0.49 7.95
CA LYS A 65 -0.14 0.58 9.19
C LYS A 65 0.73 -0.65 9.42
N THR A 66 0.16 -1.83 9.22
CA THR A 66 0.88 -3.09 9.47
C THR A 66 1.98 -3.29 8.42
N ALA A 67 1.66 -3.10 7.13
CA ALA A 67 2.61 -3.23 6.03
C ALA A 67 3.79 -2.27 6.18
N HIS A 68 3.52 -1.00 6.50
CA HIS A 68 4.54 0.03 6.67
C HIS A 68 5.49 -0.25 7.85
N LEU A 69 4.95 -0.62 9.01
CA LEU A 69 5.78 -0.96 10.18
C LEU A 69 6.60 -2.24 9.95
N VAL A 70 6.02 -3.23 9.26
CA VAL A 70 6.72 -4.46 8.87
C VAL A 70 7.81 -4.17 7.85
N HIS A 71 7.55 -3.31 6.87
CA HIS A 71 8.54 -2.83 5.90
C HIS A 71 9.75 -2.22 6.61
N HIS A 72 9.54 -1.28 7.53
CA HIS A 72 10.63 -0.69 8.31
C HIS A 72 11.41 -1.72 9.13
N LYS A 73 10.70 -2.66 9.78
CA LYS A 73 11.34 -3.70 10.59
C LYS A 73 12.21 -4.65 9.77
N PHE A 74 11.78 -5.00 8.56
CA PHE A 74 12.47 -5.98 7.70
C PHE A 74 13.13 -5.33 6.49
N ASN A 75 13.37 -4.03 6.50
CA ASN A 75 13.92 -3.33 5.36
C ASN A 75 15.23 -3.99 4.88
N ARG A 76 15.32 -4.28 3.59
CA ARG A 76 16.44 -4.98 2.92
C ARG A 76 16.65 -6.44 3.35
N SER A 77 15.79 -6.98 4.19
CA SER A 77 15.79 -8.41 4.54
C SER A 77 15.19 -9.24 3.40
N GLN A 78 15.48 -10.54 3.38
CA GLN A 78 14.92 -11.44 2.37
C GLN A 78 13.38 -11.43 2.43
N GLY A 79 12.74 -11.25 1.27
CA GLY A 79 11.29 -11.04 1.16
C GLY A 79 10.87 -9.56 1.13
N GLU A 80 11.72 -8.63 1.59
CA GLU A 80 11.44 -7.19 1.65
C GLU A 80 12.63 -6.38 1.13
N ARG A 81 12.90 -6.52 -0.18
CA ARG A 81 14.03 -5.89 -0.88
C ARG A 81 13.56 -5.07 -2.09
N ILE A 82 12.62 -4.16 -1.87
CA ILE A 82 12.01 -3.38 -2.95
C ILE A 82 13.06 -2.60 -3.77
N GLU A 83 14.08 -2.06 -3.09
CA GLU A 83 15.09 -1.17 -3.68
C GLU A 83 16.41 -1.89 -4.05
N TYR A 84 16.42 -3.22 -4.14
CA TYR A 84 17.65 -3.99 -4.34
C TYR A 84 17.70 -4.64 -5.73
N ILE A 85 18.83 -4.48 -6.43
CA ILE A 85 19.10 -5.23 -7.66
C ILE A 85 19.78 -6.54 -7.27
N GLU A 86 19.12 -7.65 -7.54
CA GLU A 86 19.61 -8.99 -7.22
C GLU A 86 20.49 -9.50 -8.36
N LYS A 87 21.74 -9.87 -8.04
CA LYS A 87 22.78 -10.20 -9.04
C LYS A 87 22.43 -11.42 -9.90
N ASN A 88 21.65 -12.35 -9.35
CA ASN A 88 21.30 -13.62 -9.99
C ASN A 88 19.80 -13.75 -10.31
N ALA A 89 19.04 -12.64 -10.36
CA ALA A 89 17.59 -12.66 -10.59
C ALA A 89 17.17 -12.33 -12.03
N GLY A 90 18.09 -12.40 -12.99
CA GLY A 90 17.82 -12.11 -14.40
C GLY A 90 18.10 -10.65 -14.80
N PRO A 91 17.57 -10.20 -15.96
CA PRO A 91 17.96 -8.93 -16.56
C PRO A 91 17.69 -7.72 -15.66
N ILE A 92 18.68 -6.85 -15.49
CA ILE A 92 18.58 -5.62 -14.68
C ILE A 92 17.43 -4.72 -15.15
N LEU A 93 17.19 -4.64 -16.46
CA LEU A 93 16.09 -3.84 -17.01
C LEU A 93 14.72 -4.32 -16.50
N PHE A 94 14.51 -5.64 -16.42
CA PHE A 94 13.28 -6.19 -15.91
C PHE A 94 13.10 -5.91 -14.42
N GLN A 95 14.18 -6.02 -13.64
CA GLN A 95 14.16 -5.65 -12.21
C GLN A 95 13.81 -4.17 -12.00
N LYS A 96 14.39 -3.27 -12.80
CA LYS A 96 14.06 -1.83 -12.79
C LYS A 96 12.61 -1.58 -13.17
N LEU A 97 12.09 -2.27 -14.17
CA LEU A 97 10.69 -2.16 -14.57
C LEU A 97 9.76 -2.56 -13.41
N LEU A 98 10.01 -3.71 -12.79
CA LEU A 98 9.23 -4.17 -11.63
C LEU A 98 9.32 -3.20 -10.45
N TYR A 99 10.48 -2.61 -10.19
CA TYR A 99 10.65 -1.58 -9.18
C TYR A 99 9.72 -0.38 -9.43
N TYR A 100 9.73 0.19 -10.65
CA TYR A 100 8.87 1.33 -10.96
C TYR A 100 7.38 0.98 -10.98
N VAL A 101 7.01 -0.21 -11.46
CA VAL A 101 5.62 -0.70 -11.36
C VAL A 101 5.17 -0.76 -9.91
N ARG A 102 6.01 -1.29 -9.01
CA ARG A 102 5.72 -1.36 -7.57
C ARG A 102 5.66 0.02 -6.92
N LEU A 103 6.55 0.93 -7.32
CA LEU A 103 6.63 2.29 -6.78
C LEU A 103 5.40 3.14 -7.15
N PHE A 104 4.97 3.12 -8.40
CA PHE A 104 3.87 3.99 -8.85
C PHE A 104 2.48 3.45 -8.50
N MET A 105 2.27 2.14 -8.62
CA MET A 105 0.91 1.58 -8.53
C MET A 105 0.85 0.29 -7.71
N GLY A 106 1.88 -0.55 -7.79
CA GLY A 106 1.83 -1.90 -7.22
C GLY A 106 1.63 -1.91 -5.71
N THR A 107 2.28 -1.02 -4.97
CA THR A 107 2.12 -0.94 -3.51
C THR A 107 0.70 -0.57 -3.12
N TYR A 108 0.12 0.46 -3.76
CA TYR A 108 -1.27 0.86 -3.53
C TYR A 108 -2.26 -0.27 -3.80
N PHE A 109 -2.14 -0.93 -4.96
CA PHE A 109 -3.04 -2.04 -5.29
C PHE A 109 -2.89 -3.22 -4.32
N LEU A 110 -1.68 -3.52 -3.85
CA LEU A 110 -1.48 -4.57 -2.85
C LEU A 110 -2.13 -4.24 -1.51
N GLU A 111 -2.10 -2.97 -1.08
CA GLU A 111 -2.78 -2.53 0.14
C GLU A 111 -4.29 -2.64 0.03
N VAL A 112 -4.86 -2.17 -1.10
CA VAL A 112 -6.31 -2.24 -1.36
C VAL A 112 -6.78 -3.69 -1.47
N LEU A 113 -6.10 -4.51 -2.28
CA LEU A 113 -6.40 -5.93 -2.42
C LEU A 113 -6.21 -6.70 -1.11
N GLY A 114 -5.16 -6.38 -0.35
CA GLY A 114 -4.95 -6.93 0.99
C GLY A 114 -6.12 -6.62 1.92
N GLY A 115 -6.68 -5.41 1.81
CA GLY A 115 -7.92 -5.02 2.46
C GLY A 115 -9.11 -5.93 2.17
N PHE A 116 -9.40 -6.09 0.87
CA PHE A 116 -10.49 -6.95 0.41
C PHE A 116 -10.28 -8.41 0.81
N LEU A 117 -9.05 -8.91 0.74
CA LEU A 117 -8.75 -10.27 1.16
C LEU A 117 -8.98 -10.44 2.66
N LEU A 118 -8.52 -9.49 3.49
CA LEU A 118 -8.63 -9.57 4.94
C LEU A 118 -10.03 -9.26 5.48
N SER A 119 -10.94 -8.70 4.68
CA SER A 119 -12.34 -8.58 5.04
C SER A 119 -13.12 -9.90 4.87
N LEU A 120 -12.55 -10.88 4.17
CA LEU A 120 -13.11 -12.23 4.09
C LEU A 120 -12.93 -12.99 5.41
N PRO A 121 -13.80 -13.95 5.74
CA PRO A 121 -13.70 -14.73 6.96
C PRO A 121 -12.32 -15.42 7.11
N LEU A 122 -11.81 -15.45 8.34
CA LEU A 122 -10.49 -16.01 8.66
C LEU A 122 -10.32 -17.48 8.23
N SER A 123 -11.42 -18.24 8.17
CA SER A 123 -11.44 -19.62 7.68
C SER A 123 -11.00 -19.75 6.22
N PHE A 124 -11.25 -18.74 5.39
CA PHE A 124 -10.84 -18.72 3.99
C PHE A 124 -9.43 -18.17 3.81
N THR A 125 -9.05 -17.14 4.58
CA THR A 125 -7.80 -16.41 4.37
C THR A 125 -6.60 -17.08 5.02
N SER A 126 -6.77 -17.67 6.22
CA SER A 126 -5.66 -18.25 6.99
C SER A 126 -4.97 -19.42 6.26
N PRO A 127 -5.69 -20.39 5.66
CA PRO A 127 -5.04 -21.50 4.94
C PRO A 127 -4.25 -21.02 3.71
N ILE A 128 -4.76 -20.01 2.99
CA ILE A 128 -4.10 -19.43 1.82
C ILE A 128 -2.83 -18.70 2.24
N THR A 129 -2.93 -17.86 3.26
CA THR A 129 -1.80 -17.14 3.87
C THR A 129 -0.69 -18.09 4.30
N GLU A 130 -1.03 -19.13 5.05
CA GLU A 130 -0.07 -20.11 5.55
C GLU A 130 0.61 -20.87 4.42
N LYS A 131 -0.15 -21.28 3.40
CA LYS A 131 0.37 -22.08 2.30
C LYS A 131 1.27 -21.30 1.33
N TYR A 132 0.91 -20.05 1.01
CA TYR A 132 1.55 -19.31 -0.08
C TYR A 132 2.42 -18.13 0.38
N PHE A 133 2.10 -17.52 1.51
CA PHE A 133 2.75 -16.27 1.94
C PHE A 133 3.69 -16.44 3.13
N SER A 134 3.68 -17.56 3.86
CA SER A 134 4.49 -17.74 5.08
C SER A 134 6.00 -17.98 4.84
N LYS A 135 6.47 -17.98 3.59
CA LYS A 135 7.85 -18.35 3.21
C LYS A 135 8.93 -17.46 3.85
N PHE A 136 8.65 -16.17 4.06
CA PHE A 136 9.63 -15.22 4.60
C PHE A 136 9.19 -14.62 5.94
N PRO A 137 10.14 -14.24 6.83
CA PRO A 137 9.83 -13.65 8.13
C PRO A 137 8.95 -12.39 8.06
N VAL A 138 9.11 -11.59 7.01
CA VAL A 138 8.33 -10.37 6.76
C VAL A 138 6.83 -10.69 6.67
N TYR A 139 6.45 -11.62 5.81
CA TYR A 139 5.05 -11.98 5.58
C TYR A 139 4.43 -12.66 6.80
N LYS A 140 5.16 -13.58 7.44
CA LYS A 140 4.71 -14.20 8.70
C LYS A 140 4.43 -13.15 9.77
N THR A 141 5.27 -12.13 9.86
CA THR A 141 5.07 -11.03 10.83
C THR A 141 3.87 -10.18 10.47
N PHE A 142 3.70 -9.83 9.19
CA PHE A 142 2.54 -9.07 8.71
C PHE A 142 1.22 -9.77 9.08
N PHE A 143 1.05 -11.03 8.70
CA PHE A 143 -0.20 -11.75 8.95
C PHE A 143 -0.46 -11.97 10.44
N LYS A 144 0.58 -12.27 11.22
CA LYS A 144 0.47 -12.37 12.69
C LYS A 144 0.05 -11.05 13.34
N GLN A 145 0.49 -9.91 12.83
CA GLN A 145 0.15 -8.61 13.38
C GLN A 145 -1.25 -8.17 12.97
N ILE A 146 -1.63 -8.38 11.71
CA ILE A 146 -2.92 -7.89 11.19
C ILE A 146 -4.11 -8.69 11.70
N GLN A 147 -3.95 -9.99 11.93
CA GLN A 147 -5.00 -10.85 12.50
C GLN A 147 -5.24 -10.60 14.00
N LYS A 148 -4.33 -9.87 14.68
CA LYS A 148 -4.45 -9.52 16.10
C LYS A 148 -5.00 -8.11 16.33
N ALA A 149 -5.16 -7.33 15.27
CA ALA A 149 -5.55 -5.92 15.33
C ALA A 149 -7.06 -5.75 15.33
#